data_AF-A0A653R359-F1
#
_entry.id   AF-A0A653R359-F1
#
_cell.length_a   1.000
_cell.length_b   1.000
_cell.length_c   1.000
_cell.angle_alpha   90.00
_cell.angle_beta   90.00
_cell.angle_gamma   90.00
#
_symmetry.space_group_name_H-M   'P 1'
#
loop_
_entity.id
_entity.type
_entity.pdbx_description
1 polymer ?
#
loop_
_entity_poly.entity_id
_entity_poly.type
_entity_poly.pdbx_seq_one_letter_code
_entity_poly.pdbx_strand_id
1 'polypeptide(L)'
;MSTVRVTDPHEALDESYSRLHTTGPEFDGWLSNHGPMAADALIRLGRTEAVEAWVGRYSRRLHHAPGPRWAIDESEWREVLGDPSRLGDWCAFFEERLTEEPWRDVLVRWWPRLIDGAIASATHGLIRTGHAVRALLETTTPARTVELAHALGYWAARHQRLPAHGRPAGALPPEDALSEVPSIGVSGGIRTRLGDLDHSAQWAPAVGRLRPLPGPEAVPAALDELVDAAVGHYAYWAHRNPVMLVHAATAPRAAALVLPALPTDLWAQTHDAAWAASASISAAYRPTGARPATPGRGGRLLTPERVTDMAVATDDEHAIKFVEVAQESHRRGNPAALAAGAQAAALIGTGR
;
A
#
# COMPACT_ATOMS: atom_id res chain seq x y z
N MET A 1 -10.99 41.78 2.11
CA MET A 1 -10.03 40.78 2.60
C MET A 1 -10.74 39.44 2.63
N SER A 2 -10.51 38.60 1.62
CA SER A 2 -11.08 37.25 1.60
C SER A 2 -10.33 36.43 2.63
N THR A 3 -10.99 36.05 3.72
CA THR A 3 -10.45 35.08 4.69
C THR A 3 -10.22 33.78 3.94
N VAL A 4 -8.97 33.43 3.69
CA VAL A 4 -8.60 32.08 3.24
C VAL A 4 -9.06 31.14 4.33
N ARG A 5 -10.14 30.39 4.10
CA ARG A 5 -10.51 29.28 4.97
C ARG A 5 -9.32 28.32 4.95
N VAL A 6 -8.67 28.14 6.09
CA VAL A 6 -7.77 27.00 6.28
C VAL A 6 -8.67 25.78 6.26
N THR A 7 -8.55 24.95 5.23
CA THR A 7 -9.33 23.71 5.11
C THR A 7 -8.90 22.79 6.25
N ASP A 8 -9.86 22.36 7.08
CA ASP A 8 -9.59 21.38 8.13
C ASP A 8 -9.19 20.03 7.49
N PRO A 9 -8.08 19.40 7.89
CA PRO A 9 -7.66 18.13 7.30
C PRO A 9 -8.67 16.99 7.48
N HIS A 10 -9.44 16.97 8.58
CA HIS A 10 -10.43 15.92 8.78
C HIS A 10 -11.62 16.10 7.85
N GLU A 11 -12.14 17.32 7.72
CA GLU A 11 -13.18 17.67 6.75
C GLU A 11 -12.73 17.39 5.31
N ALA A 12 -11.50 17.77 4.93
CA ALA A 12 -10.96 17.55 3.59
C ALA A 12 -10.90 16.06 3.22
N LEU A 13 -10.54 15.19 4.17
CA LEU A 13 -10.49 13.76 3.96
C LEU A 13 -11.88 13.16 3.79
N ASP A 14 -12.83 13.54 4.65
CA ASP A 14 -14.19 13.03 4.63
C ASP A 14 -14.95 13.46 3.36
N GLU A 15 -14.72 14.69 2.88
CA GLU A 15 -15.23 15.16 1.59
C GLU A 15 -14.62 14.38 0.43
N SER A 16 -13.31 14.14 0.47
CA SER A 16 -12.61 13.35 -0.55
C SER A 16 -13.18 11.94 -0.65
N TYR A 17 -13.38 11.27 0.49
CA TYR A 17 -14.01 9.96 0.56
C TYR A 17 -15.43 9.98 -0.02
N SER A 18 -16.27 10.90 0.43
CA SER A 18 -17.66 11.03 -0.06
C SER A 18 -17.73 11.19 -1.58
N ARG A 19 -16.80 11.96 -2.17
CA ARG A 19 -16.70 12.11 -3.63
C ARG A 19 -16.25 10.82 -4.31
N LEU A 20 -15.24 10.15 -3.75
CA LEU A 20 -14.62 8.95 -4.34
C LEU A 20 -15.45 7.68 -4.15
N HIS A 21 -16.35 7.59 -3.17
CA HIS A 21 -17.22 6.42 -2.96
C HIS A 21 -18.20 6.18 -4.11
N THR A 22 -18.46 7.19 -4.93
CA THR A 22 -19.26 7.05 -6.17
C THR A 22 -18.49 6.38 -7.32
N THR A 23 -17.20 6.14 -7.13
CA THR A 23 -16.29 5.57 -8.12
C THR A 23 -15.83 4.17 -7.72
N GLY A 24 -15.48 3.34 -8.71
CA GLY A 24 -15.03 1.98 -8.46
C GLY A 24 -13.65 1.93 -7.79
N PRO A 25 -13.33 0.81 -7.12
CA PRO A 25 -11.98 0.57 -6.62
C PRO A 25 -10.98 0.28 -7.76
N GLU A 26 -11.47 0.16 -9.00
CA GLU A 26 -10.66 0.06 -10.22
C GLU A 26 -11.27 0.85 -11.39
N PHE A 27 -10.43 1.20 -12.36
CA PHE A 27 -10.78 1.85 -13.63
C PHE A 27 -9.86 1.30 -14.76
N ASP A 28 -10.17 1.61 -16.02
CA ASP A 28 -9.40 1.17 -17.20
C ASP A 28 -8.99 -0.33 -17.16
N GLY A 29 -9.97 -1.20 -16.90
CA GLY A 29 -9.80 -2.65 -16.85
C GLY A 29 -9.34 -3.17 -15.49
N TRP A 30 -8.18 -2.72 -15.00
CA TRP A 30 -7.54 -3.24 -13.77
C TRP A 30 -6.67 -2.23 -13.01
N LEU A 31 -6.71 -0.94 -13.36
CA LEU A 31 -5.96 0.07 -12.61
C LEU A 31 -6.67 0.36 -11.29
N SER A 32 -5.97 0.20 -10.17
CA SER A 32 -6.53 0.46 -8.85
C SER A 32 -6.82 1.95 -8.66
N ASN A 33 -7.95 2.26 -8.02
CA ASN A 33 -8.28 3.61 -7.58
C ASN A 33 -7.45 3.97 -6.34
N HIS A 34 -6.58 4.96 -6.50
CA HIS A 34 -5.65 5.42 -5.48
C HIS A 34 -6.14 6.63 -4.69
N GLY A 35 -7.24 7.25 -5.13
CA GLY A 35 -7.72 8.54 -4.65
C GLY A 35 -7.75 8.65 -3.12
N PRO A 36 -8.37 7.69 -2.40
CA PRO A 36 -8.48 7.76 -0.94
C PRO A 36 -7.13 7.79 -0.23
N MET A 37 -6.20 6.92 -0.64
CA MET A 37 -4.86 6.81 -0.06
C MET A 37 -4.01 8.05 -0.38
N ALA A 38 -4.13 8.60 -1.60
CA ALA A 38 -3.39 9.79 -2.00
C ALA A 38 -3.90 11.06 -1.29
N ALA A 39 -5.20 11.19 -1.07
CA ALA A 39 -5.78 12.28 -0.29
C ALA A 39 -5.27 12.27 1.17
N ASP A 40 -5.29 11.11 1.82
CA ASP A 40 -4.72 10.94 3.18
C ASP A 40 -3.21 11.24 3.17
N ALA A 41 -2.45 10.73 2.20
CA ALA A 41 -1.01 11.01 2.08
C ALA A 41 -0.69 12.51 1.90
N LEU A 42 -1.44 13.24 1.08
CA LEU A 42 -1.29 14.69 0.91
C LEU A 42 -1.49 15.44 2.24
N ILE A 43 -2.47 15.03 3.04
CA ILE A 43 -2.70 15.59 4.37
C ILE A 43 -1.49 15.36 5.28
N ARG A 44 -0.92 14.14 5.30
CA ARG A 44 0.29 13.83 6.10
C ARG A 44 1.53 14.57 5.67
N LEU A 45 1.59 14.90 4.38
CA LEU A 45 2.65 15.72 3.81
C LEU A 45 2.44 17.23 4.07
N GLY A 46 1.37 17.62 4.79
CA GLY A 46 1.05 19.00 5.09
C GLY A 46 0.63 19.78 3.84
N ARG A 47 -0.15 19.16 2.95
CA ARG A 47 -0.65 19.72 1.69
C ARG A 47 -2.17 19.61 1.60
N THR A 48 -2.87 19.84 2.71
CA THR A 48 -4.33 19.78 2.80
C THR A 48 -5.01 20.69 1.77
N GLU A 49 -4.44 21.86 1.51
CA GLU A 49 -4.91 22.83 0.52
C GLU A 49 -4.88 22.30 -0.92
N ALA A 50 -4.04 21.29 -1.22
CA ALA A 50 -3.94 20.69 -2.54
C ALA A 50 -4.95 19.55 -2.76
N VAL A 51 -5.55 19.01 -1.68
CA VAL A 51 -6.37 17.77 -1.71
C VAL A 51 -7.56 17.93 -2.63
N GLU A 52 -8.40 18.96 -2.45
CA GLU A 52 -9.63 19.13 -3.21
C GLU A 52 -9.36 19.22 -4.73
N ALA A 53 -8.35 20.01 -5.10
CA ALA A 53 -7.96 20.21 -6.48
C ALA A 53 -7.35 18.93 -7.09
N TRP A 54 -6.52 18.22 -6.33
CA TRP A 54 -5.92 16.96 -6.74
C TRP A 54 -6.99 15.88 -6.95
N VAL A 55 -7.87 15.67 -5.96
CA VAL A 55 -8.99 14.71 -6.04
C VAL A 55 -9.92 15.05 -7.20
N GLY A 56 -10.22 16.33 -7.42
CA GLY A 56 -11.04 16.77 -8.55
C GLY A 56 -10.42 16.53 -9.92
N ARG A 57 -9.08 16.53 -10.04
CA ARG A 57 -8.40 16.10 -11.28
C ARG A 57 -8.39 14.59 -11.41
N TYR A 58 -8.03 13.90 -10.33
CA TYR A 58 -7.91 12.45 -10.29
C TYR A 58 -9.24 11.74 -10.60
N SER A 59 -10.35 12.22 -10.02
CA SER A 59 -11.67 11.59 -10.15
C SER A 59 -12.20 11.56 -11.59
N ARG A 60 -11.70 12.42 -12.48
CA ARG A 60 -12.08 12.42 -13.91
C ARG A 60 -11.57 11.21 -14.68
N ARG A 61 -10.59 10.48 -14.13
CA ARG A 61 -10.06 9.22 -14.70
C ARG A 61 -10.90 8.01 -14.29
N LEU A 62 -11.72 8.14 -13.25
CA LEU A 62 -12.32 7.00 -12.58
C LEU A 62 -13.64 6.60 -13.22
N HIS A 63 -13.89 5.29 -13.21
CA HIS A 63 -15.17 4.72 -13.60
C HIS A 63 -16.13 4.68 -12.41
N HIS A 64 -17.43 4.60 -12.69
CA HIS A 64 -18.44 4.37 -11.67
C HIS A 64 -18.20 3.06 -10.92
N ALA A 65 -18.62 3.02 -9.65
CA ALA A 65 -18.54 1.80 -8.86
C ALA A 65 -19.38 0.68 -9.48
N PRO A 66 -18.88 -0.58 -9.51
CA PRO A 66 -19.68 -1.71 -9.91
C PRO A 66 -20.81 -1.91 -8.90
N GLY A 67 -22.06 -2.01 -9.37
CA GLY A 67 -23.18 -2.34 -8.51
C GLY A 67 -23.15 -3.81 -8.06
N PRO A 68 -23.69 -4.13 -6.87
CA PRO A 68 -23.90 -5.51 -6.46
C PRO A 68 -24.92 -6.20 -7.36
N ARG A 69 -24.69 -7.48 -7.61
CA ARG A 69 -25.53 -8.39 -8.40
C ARG A 69 -26.06 -9.55 -7.57
N TRP A 70 -25.28 -10.03 -6.60
CA TRP A 70 -25.64 -11.17 -5.76
C TRP A 70 -25.16 -10.98 -4.33
N ALA A 71 -26.04 -11.25 -3.37
CA ALA A 71 -25.66 -11.26 -1.96
C ALA A 71 -24.52 -12.27 -1.70
N ILE A 72 -23.67 -11.94 -0.73
CA ILE A 72 -22.64 -12.85 -0.21
C ILE A 72 -23.14 -13.32 1.17
N ASP A 73 -23.34 -14.62 1.31
CA ASP A 73 -23.50 -15.25 2.63
C ASP A 73 -22.10 -15.33 3.28
N GLU A 74 -21.95 -14.77 4.49
CA GLU A 74 -20.68 -14.85 5.20
C GLU A 74 -20.27 -16.31 5.44
N SER A 75 -21.20 -17.25 5.67
CA SER A 75 -20.84 -18.65 5.91
C SER A 75 -20.17 -19.32 4.70
N GLU A 76 -20.43 -18.83 3.49
CA GLU A 76 -19.93 -19.33 2.21
C GLU A 76 -18.83 -18.44 1.59
N TRP A 77 -18.29 -17.49 2.38
CA TRP A 77 -17.38 -16.46 1.88
C TRP A 77 -16.20 -16.99 1.05
N ARG A 78 -15.72 -18.19 1.39
CA ARG A 78 -14.57 -18.84 0.74
C ARG A 78 -14.80 -19.15 -0.74
N GLU A 79 -16.05 -19.43 -1.13
CA GLU A 79 -16.36 -19.84 -2.49
C GLU A 79 -16.18 -18.70 -3.51
N VAL A 80 -16.26 -17.46 -3.02
CA VAL A 80 -16.32 -16.24 -3.84
C VAL A 80 -15.15 -15.30 -3.54
N LEU A 81 -14.26 -15.69 -2.62
CA LEU A 81 -13.04 -14.95 -2.31
C LEU A 81 -12.09 -15.01 -3.52
N GLY A 82 -11.58 -13.85 -3.91
CA GLY A 82 -10.67 -13.72 -5.04
C GLY A 82 -11.35 -13.76 -6.41
N ASP A 83 -12.69 -13.83 -6.49
CA ASP A 83 -13.43 -13.73 -7.74
C ASP A 83 -13.61 -12.24 -8.15
N PRO A 84 -12.94 -11.79 -9.22
CA PRO A 84 -13.00 -10.39 -9.63
C PRO A 84 -14.38 -9.91 -10.06
N SER A 85 -15.25 -10.84 -10.48
CA SER A 85 -16.61 -10.56 -10.93
C SER A 85 -17.54 -10.20 -9.77
N ARG A 86 -17.15 -10.51 -8.52
CA ARG A 86 -17.92 -10.25 -7.30
C ARG A 86 -17.55 -8.93 -6.62
N LEU A 87 -16.84 -8.05 -7.32
CA LEU A 87 -16.30 -6.80 -6.75
C LEU A 87 -17.38 -5.90 -6.10
N GLY A 88 -18.49 -5.65 -6.81
CA GLY A 88 -19.60 -4.87 -6.26
C GLY A 88 -20.30 -5.57 -5.09
N ASP A 89 -20.38 -6.91 -5.13
CA ASP A 89 -20.98 -7.73 -4.07
C ASP A 89 -20.17 -7.66 -2.79
N TRP A 90 -18.85 -7.75 -2.90
CA TRP A 90 -17.93 -7.63 -1.77
C TRP A 90 -17.98 -6.24 -1.14
N CYS A 91 -18.04 -5.15 -1.93
CA CYS A 91 -18.23 -3.80 -1.39
C CYS A 91 -19.55 -3.68 -0.63
N ALA A 92 -20.67 -4.12 -1.21
CA ALA A 92 -21.97 -4.08 -0.57
C ALA A 92 -22.01 -4.93 0.72
N PHE A 93 -21.41 -6.12 0.70
CA PHE A 93 -21.30 -6.99 1.86
C PHE A 93 -20.61 -6.29 3.04
N PHE A 94 -19.45 -5.66 2.82
CA PHE A 94 -18.74 -4.98 3.91
C PHE A 94 -19.42 -3.68 4.35
N GLU A 95 -20.09 -2.95 3.45
CA GLU A 95 -20.87 -1.76 3.82
C GLU A 95 -22.00 -2.14 4.78
N GLU A 96 -22.69 -3.25 4.52
CA GLU A 96 -23.74 -3.79 5.37
C GLU A 96 -23.17 -4.20 6.75
N ARG A 97 -22.11 -5.03 6.78
CA ARG A 97 -21.48 -5.46 8.04
C ARG A 97 -20.97 -4.30 8.88
N LEU A 98 -20.39 -3.28 8.26
CA LEU A 98 -19.85 -2.11 8.97
C LEU A 98 -20.93 -1.10 9.38
N THR A 99 -22.16 -1.26 8.89
CA THR A 99 -23.34 -0.55 9.39
C THR A 99 -23.91 -1.24 10.63
N GLU A 100 -23.83 -2.57 10.69
CA GLU A 100 -24.42 -3.40 11.74
C GLU A 100 -23.49 -3.63 12.94
N GLU A 101 -22.18 -3.64 12.70
CA GLU A 101 -21.18 -4.08 13.68
C GLU A 101 -20.07 -3.03 13.89
N PRO A 102 -19.43 -2.99 15.07
CA PRO A 102 -18.27 -2.15 15.29
C PRO A 102 -17.16 -2.46 14.28
N TRP A 103 -16.59 -1.43 13.67
CA TRP A 103 -15.61 -1.62 12.59
C TRP A 103 -14.38 -2.44 13.00
N ARG A 104 -13.96 -2.35 14.26
CA ARG A 104 -12.85 -3.13 14.80
C ARG A 104 -13.16 -4.62 14.83
N ASP A 105 -14.39 -5.00 15.15
CA ASP A 105 -14.80 -6.40 15.23
C ASP A 105 -14.82 -7.03 13.83
N VAL A 106 -15.33 -6.30 12.84
CA VAL A 106 -15.29 -6.71 11.42
C VAL A 106 -13.84 -6.84 10.96
N LEU A 107 -12.98 -5.84 11.23
CA LEU A 107 -11.57 -5.88 10.87
C LEU A 107 -10.86 -7.10 11.47
N VAL A 108 -10.99 -7.32 12.78
CA VAL A 108 -10.32 -8.44 13.48
C VAL A 108 -10.80 -9.80 12.96
N ARG A 109 -12.10 -9.93 12.65
CA ARG A 109 -12.67 -11.15 12.06
C ARG A 109 -12.12 -11.45 10.66
N TRP A 110 -11.95 -10.41 9.83
CA TRP A 110 -11.59 -10.55 8.42
C TRP A 110 -10.09 -10.49 8.15
N TRP A 111 -9.31 -9.87 9.03
CA TRP A 111 -7.86 -9.75 8.87
C TRP A 111 -7.16 -11.11 8.63
N PRO A 112 -7.31 -12.15 9.47
CA PRO A 112 -6.69 -13.45 9.20
C PRO A 112 -7.23 -14.16 7.97
N ARG A 113 -8.41 -13.77 7.44
CA ARG A 113 -8.99 -14.33 6.21
C ARG A 113 -8.39 -13.73 4.95
N LEU A 114 -7.87 -12.50 5.03
CA LEU A 114 -7.39 -11.72 3.89
C LEU A 114 -5.87 -11.55 3.84
N ILE A 115 -5.18 -11.61 4.99
CA ILE A 115 -3.76 -11.25 5.11
C ILE A 115 -2.83 -12.17 4.29
N ASP A 116 -3.21 -13.43 4.07
CA ASP A 116 -2.48 -14.37 3.19
C ASP A 116 -2.59 -13.99 1.70
N GLY A 117 -3.49 -13.07 1.35
CA GLY A 117 -3.64 -12.43 0.05
C GLY A 117 -3.10 -11.01 0.00
N ALA A 118 -2.17 -10.62 0.88
CA ALA A 118 -1.61 -9.26 0.94
C ALA A 118 -1.00 -8.76 -0.37
N ILE A 119 -0.56 -9.64 -1.27
CA ILE A 119 0.01 -9.27 -2.58
C ILE A 119 -1.05 -8.88 -3.62
N ALA A 120 -2.32 -9.27 -3.38
CA ALA A 120 -3.44 -9.09 -4.31
C ALA A 120 -3.50 -7.67 -4.89
N SER A 121 -3.71 -7.58 -6.20
CA SER A 121 -3.65 -6.33 -6.96
C SER A 121 -2.44 -5.49 -6.55
N ALA A 122 -1.22 -6.02 -6.54
CA ALA A 122 -0.03 -5.27 -6.10
C ALA A 122 -0.20 -4.59 -4.72
N THR A 123 -0.72 -5.34 -3.76
CA THR A 123 -0.94 -4.90 -2.37
C THR A 123 -1.96 -3.77 -2.16
N HIS A 124 -2.76 -3.41 -3.16
CA HIS A 124 -3.69 -2.28 -3.02
C HIS A 124 -4.76 -2.49 -1.96
N GLY A 125 -5.27 -3.72 -1.78
CA GLY A 125 -6.23 -4.03 -0.72
C GLY A 125 -5.66 -3.74 0.67
N LEU A 126 -4.46 -4.26 0.95
CA LEU A 126 -3.74 -4.00 2.21
C LEU A 126 -3.44 -2.51 2.40
N ILE A 127 -2.93 -1.83 1.36
CA ILE A 127 -2.60 -0.40 1.45
C ILE A 127 -3.86 0.42 1.76
N ARG A 128 -4.93 0.24 0.98
CA ARG A 128 -6.19 0.98 1.16
C ARG A 128 -6.77 0.74 2.56
N THR A 129 -6.74 -0.49 3.05
CA THR A 129 -7.19 -0.83 4.41
C THR A 129 -6.32 -0.13 5.47
N GLY A 130 -5.00 -0.10 5.32
CA GLY A 130 -4.11 0.61 6.25
C GLY A 130 -4.43 2.09 6.38
N HIS A 131 -4.66 2.77 5.26
CA HIS A 131 -5.07 4.17 5.24
C HIS A 131 -6.47 4.38 5.88
N ALA A 132 -7.44 3.52 5.56
CA ALA A 132 -8.78 3.57 6.15
C ALA A 132 -8.77 3.37 7.67
N VAL A 133 -8.01 2.39 8.16
CA VAL A 133 -7.86 2.12 9.61
C VAL A 133 -7.17 3.29 10.30
N ARG A 134 -6.11 3.85 9.72
CA ARG A 134 -5.48 5.07 10.27
C ARG A 134 -6.51 6.19 10.44
N ALA A 135 -7.29 6.47 9.40
CA ALA A 135 -8.31 7.52 9.45
C ALA A 135 -9.35 7.23 10.56
N LEU A 136 -9.82 5.99 10.68
CA LEU A 136 -10.79 5.59 11.71
C LEU A 136 -10.24 5.71 13.13
N LEU A 137 -8.96 5.41 13.34
CA LEU A 137 -8.29 5.53 14.65
C LEU A 137 -8.19 6.98 15.12
N GLU A 138 -8.09 7.94 14.20
CA GLU A 138 -8.05 9.36 14.54
C GLU A 138 -9.43 9.95 14.81
N THR A 139 -10.40 9.60 13.96
CA THR A 139 -11.77 10.04 14.10
C THR A 139 -12.67 9.04 13.39
N THR A 140 -13.67 8.52 14.09
CA THR A 140 -14.67 7.65 13.47
C THR A 140 -15.78 8.51 12.86
N THR A 141 -15.96 8.42 11.55
CA THR A 141 -17.02 9.11 10.79
C THR A 141 -17.65 8.15 9.78
N PRO A 142 -18.91 8.38 9.34
CA PRO A 142 -19.55 7.52 8.35
C PRO A 142 -18.74 7.34 7.06
N ALA A 143 -18.12 8.41 6.56
CA ALA A 143 -17.28 8.36 5.36
C ALA A 143 -16.05 7.45 5.56
N ARG A 144 -15.40 7.50 6.73
CA ARG A 144 -14.24 6.64 7.02
C ARG A 144 -14.63 5.17 7.19
N THR A 145 -15.81 4.90 7.73
CA THR A 145 -16.36 3.54 7.82
C THR A 145 -16.67 2.95 6.44
N VAL A 146 -17.29 3.72 5.54
CA VAL A 146 -17.53 3.29 4.15
C VAL A 146 -16.20 3.08 3.40
N GLU A 147 -15.19 3.92 3.64
CA GLU A 147 -13.87 3.71 3.03
C GLU A 147 -13.23 2.38 3.49
N LEU A 148 -13.37 2.00 4.77
CA LEU A 148 -12.93 0.68 5.23
C LEU A 148 -13.71 -0.45 4.53
N ALA A 149 -15.02 -0.27 4.33
CA ALA A 149 -15.85 -1.24 3.62
C ALA A 149 -15.35 -1.47 2.18
N HIS A 150 -15.08 -0.38 1.46
CA HIS A 150 -14.57 -0.42 0.10
C HIS A 150 -13.17 -1.04 0.04
N ALA A 151 -12.31 -0.75 1.01
CA ALA A 151 -10.97 -1.32 1.11
C ALA A 151 -11.00 -2.84 1.31
N LEU A 152 -11.81 -3.32 2.28
CA LEU A 152 -11.97 -4.75 2.57
C LEU A 152 -12.64 -5.48 1.40
N GLY A 153 -13.69 -4.89 0.81
CA GLY A 153 -14.38 -5.47 -0.34
C GLY A 153 -13.48 -5.58 -1.55
N TYR A 154 -12.66 -4.56 -1.81
CA TYR A 154 -11.67 -4.62 -2.88
C TYR A 154 -10.64 -5.73 -2.65
N TRP A 155 -10.13 -5.84 -1.42
CA TRP A 155 -9.16 -6.87 -1.06
C TRP A 155 -9.76 -8.27 -1.21
N ALA A 156 -10.99 -8.49 -0.73
CA ALA A 156 -11.66 -9.77 -0.83
C ALA A 156 -11.91 -10.19 -2.29
N ALA A 157 -12.39 -9.27 -3.14
CA ALA A 157 -12.65 -9.53 -4.56
C ALA A 157 -11.40 -9.80 -5.40
N ARG A 158 -10.23 -9.35 -4.95
CA ARG A 158 -8.95 -9.52 -5.67
C ARG A 158 -8.00 -10.50 -5.01
N HIS A 159 -8.40 -11.04 -3.86
CA HIS A 159 -7.57 -11.90 -3.03
C HIS A 159 -6.83 -12.93 -3.88
N GLN A 160 -5.52 -12.96 -3.69
CA GLN A 160 -4.62 -13.87 -4.38
C GLN A 160 -3.51 -14.21 -3.41
N ARG A 161 -3.39 -15.50 -3.09
CA ARG A 161 -2.28 -16.02 -2.29
C ARG A 161 -0.97 -15.94 -3.05
N LEU A 162 0.11 -15.75 -2.30
CA LEU A 162 1.45 -15.98 -2.83
C LEU A 162 1.73 -17.49 -3.01
N PRO A 163 2.65 -17.84 -3.92
CA PRO A 163 3.30 -19.13 -3.95
C PRO A 163 3.77 -19.60 -2.58
N ALA A 164 3.75 -20.92 -2.36
CA ALA A 164 4.13 -21.50 -1.09
C ALA A 164 5.54 -21.05 -0.67
N HIS A 165 5.64 -20.55 0.55
CA HIS A 165 6.89 -20.10 1.18
C HIS A 165 6.85 -20.43 2.68
N GLY A 166 8.04 -20.62 3.26
CA GLY A 166 8.17 -20.80 4.70
C GLY A 166 8.09 -19.47 5.45
N ARG A 167 7.92 -19.54 6.77
CA ARG A 167 8.11 -18.39 7.66
C ARG A 167 9.60 -17.99 7.69
N PRO A 168 9.92 -16.73 8.03
CA PRO A 168 11.29 -16.32 8.33
C PRO A 168 11.96 -17.26 9.33
N ALA A 169 13.13 -17.80 8.97
CA ALA A 169 13.88 -18.76 9.78
C ALA A 169 15.40 -18.61 9.64
N GLY A 170 15.86 -17.55 8.97
CA GLY A 170 17.26 -17.29 8.70
C GLY A 170 17.89 -16.34 9.71
N ALA A 171 18.90 -15.60 9.26
CA ALA A 171 19.68 -14.69 10.09
C ALA A 171 19.80 -13.27 9.50
N LEU A 172 19.31 -13.05 8.28
CA LEU A 172 19.52 -11.78 7.60
C LEU A 172 18.59 -10.69 8.14
N PRO A 173 19.10 -9.44 8.31
CA PRO A 173 18.23 -8.28 8.47
C PRO A 173 17.42 -8.02 7.18
N PRO A 174 16.35 -7.21 7.23
CA PRO A 174 15.50 -6.93 6.07
C PRO A 174 16.24 -6.41 4.83
N GLU A 175 17.25 -5.55 5.00
CA GLU A 175 18.03 -4.97 3.89
C GLU A 175 18.80 -6.04 3.08
N ASP A 176 19.53 -6.91 3.78
CA ASP A 176 20.27 -8.01 3.16
C ASP A 176 19.31 -9.04 2.56
N ALA A 177 18.24 -9.37 3.27
CA ALA A 177 17.24 -10.32 2.81
C ALA A 177 16.58 -9.84 1.49
N LEU A 178 16.18 -8.56 1.38
CA LEU A 178 15.64 -7.99 0.14
C LEU A 178 16.64 -8.05 -1.02
N SER A 179 17.92 -7.82 -0.72
CA SER A 179 18.99 -7.86 -1.73
C SER A 179 19.21 -9.26 -2.29
N GLU A 180 18.96 -10.31 -1.49
CA GLU A 180 19.11 -11.71 -1.89
C GLU A 180 17.88 -12.32 -2.58
N VAL A 181 16.71 -11.68 -2.54
CA VAL A 181 15.50 -12.17 -3.24
C VAL A 181 15.75 -12.29 -4.74
N PRO A 182 15.52 -13.42 -5.43
CA PRO A 182 15.83 -13.55 -6.85
C PRO A 182 15.04 -12.56 -7.73
N SER A 183 15.66 -12.01 -8.79
CA SER A 183 14.89 -11.31 -9.83
C SER A 183 14.22 -12.35 -10.73
N ILE A 184 12.91 -12.24 -10.90
CA ILE A 184 12.10 -13.19 -11.67
C ILE A 184 11.33 -12.48 -12.79
N GLY A 185 11.63 -12.87 -14.04
CA GLY A 185 10.92 -12.45 -15.24
C GLY A 185 11.03 -10.96 -15.61
N VAL A 186 10.89 -10.65 -16.90
CA VAL A 186 10.90 -9.24 -17.38
C VAL A 186 9.64 -8.85 -18.15
N SER A 187 8.74 -9.78 -18.44
CA SER A 187 7.51 -9.54 -19.22
C SER A 187 6.24 -9.80 -18.42
N GLY A 188 5.18 -9.05 -18.71
CA GLY A 188 3.85 -9.25 -18.12
C GLY A 188 3.56 -8.43 -16.86
N GLY A 189 2.29 -8.42 -16.47
CA GLY A 189 1.80 -7.77 -15.26
C GLY A 189 2.02 -8.63 -14.00
N ILE A 190 1.60 -8.12 -12.85
CA ILE A 190 1.90 -8.74 -11.56
C ILE A 190 1.44 -10.20 -11.48
N ARG A 191 0.23 -10.51 -11.98
CA ARG A 191 -0.31 -11.88 -11.94
C ARG A 191 0.59 -12.89 -12.66
N THR A 192 1.12 -12.53 -13.84
CA THR A 192 2.05 -13.38 -14.60
C THR A 192 3.35 -13.57 -13.83
N ARG A 193 3.93 -12.48 -13.32
CA ARG A 193 5.20 -12.53 -12.56
C ARG A 193 5.08 -13.32 -11.27
N LEU A 194 3.96 -13.23 -10.56
CA LEU A 194 3.72 -14.05 -9.38
C LEU A 194 3.59 -15.54 -9.73
N GLY A 195 3.08 -15.89 -10.90
CA GLY A 195 3.11 -17.27 -11.40
C GLY A 195 4.55 -17.78 -11.64
N ASP A 196 5.47 -16.91 -12.06
CA ASP A 196 6.88 -17.28 -12.24
C ASP A 196 7.58 -17.59 -10.89
N LEU A 197 7.09 -17.04 -9.78
CA LEU A 197 7.60 -17.37 -8.44
C LEU A 197 7.31 -18.83 -8.05
N ASP A 198 6.16 -19.39 -8.43
CA ASP A 198 5.82 -20.82 -8.20
C ASP A 198 6.82 -21.76 -8.88
N HIS A 199 7.44 -21.32 -9.98
CA HIS A 199 8.42 -22.09 -10.74
C HIS A 199 9.86 -21.85 -10.31
N SER A 200 10.12 -20.92 -9.38
CA SER A 200 11.45 -20.60 -8.91
C SER A 200 11.83 -21.43 -7.69
N ALA A 201 12.76 -22.38 -7.86
CA ALA A 201 13.33 -23.14 -6.74
C ALA A 201 14.06 -22.25 -5.70
N GLN A 202 14.37 -21.00 -6.04
CA GLN A 202 15.03 -20.04 -5.16
C GLN A 202 14.03 -19.22 -4.32
N TRP A 203 12.74 -19.20 -4.68
CA TRP A 203 11.73 -18.35 -4.04
C TRP A 203 11.58 -18.63 -2.54
N ALA A 204 11.11 -19.83 -2.20
CA ALA A 204 10.86 -20.19 -0.80
C ALA A 204 12.13 -20.11 0.08
N PRO A 205 13.32 -20.59 -0.38
CA PRO A 205 14.56 -20.38 0.37
C PRO A 205 14.91 -18.92 0.59
N ALA A 206 14.70 -18.04 -0.40
CA ALA A 206 15.02 -16.61 -0.27
C ALA A 206 14.13 -15.89 0.75
N VAL A 207 12.81 -16.15 0.72
CA VAL A 207 11.86 -15.60 1.71
C VAL A 207 12.22 -16.04 3.13
N GLY A 208 12.66 -17.29 3.29
CA GLY A 208 13.05 -17.83 4.59
C GLY A 208 14.33 -17.24 5.21
N ARG A 209 15.15 -16.51 4.44
CA ARG A 209 16.45 -15.97 4.93
C ARG A 209 16.30 -14.84 5.94
N LEU A 210 15.17 -14.14 5.94
CA LEU A 210 14.88 -13.12 6.93
C LEU A 210 14.94 -13.73 8.34
N ARG A 211 15.54 -12.99 9.27
CA ARG A 211 15.56 -13.37 10.68
C ARG A 211 14.15 -13.49 11.27
N PRO A 212 13.86 -14.52 12.08
CA PRO A 212 12.59 -14.58 12.81
C PRO A 212 12.52 -13.50 13.89
N LEU A 213 11.31 -13.14 14.28
CA LEU A 213 11.07 -12.22 15.38
C LEU A 213 11.12 -12.95 16.74
N PRO A 214 11.63 -12.31 17.81
CA PRO A 214 11.67 -12.90 19.15
C PRO A 214 10.28 -13.01 19.80
N GLY A 215 9.28 -12.30 19.27
CA GLY A 215 7.90 -12.31 19.76
C GLY A 215 7.05 -11.25 19.07
N PRO A 216 5.72 -11.23 19.32
CA PRO A 216 4.80 -10.28 18.68
C PRO A 216 5.14 -8.82 19.01
N GLU A 217 5.64 -8.53 20.20
CA GLU A 217 6.02 -7.16 20.61
C GLU A 217 7.14 -6.53 19.76
N ALA A 218 7.92 -7.35 19.04
CA ALA A 218 8.95 -6.85 18.12
C ALA A 218 8.39 -6.42 16.75
N VAL A 219 7.14 -6.76 16.44
CA VAL A 219 6.52 -6.54 15.12
C VAL A 219 6.47 -5.06 14.71
N PRO A 220 6.09 -4.09 15.58
CA PRO A 220 6.07 -2.68 15.19
C PRO A 220 7.44 -2.19 14.70
N ALA A 221 8.51 -2.49 15.46
CA ALA A 221 9.86 -2.11 15.09
C ALA A 221 10.35 -2.86 13.84
N ALA A 222 10.02 -4.14 13.70
CA ALA A 222 10.41 -4.93 12.53
C ALA A 222 9.74 -4.45 11.23
N LEU A 223 8.49 -3.98 11.29
CA LEU A 223 7.84 -3.35 10.14
C LEU A 223 8.49 -2.01 9.78
N ASP A 224 8.89 -1.20 10.76
CA ASP A 224 9.66 0.02 10.51
C ASP A 224 11.01 -0.28 9.83
N GLU A 225 11.75 -1.30 10.31
CA GLU A 225 13.00 -1.76 9.69
C GLU A 225 12.78 -2.25 8.25
N LEU A 226 11.70 -2.99 8.01
CA LEU A 226 11.34 -3.46 6.67
C LEU A 226 11.00 -2.31 5.73
N VAL A 227 10.25 -1.30 6.21
CA VAL A 227 9.97 -0.08 5.45
C VAL A 227 11.26 0.65 5.12
N ASP A 228 12.17 0.81 6.08
CA ASP A 228 13.44 1.52 5.88
C ASP A 228 14.34 0.79 4.88
N ALA A 229 14.42 -0.54 4.98
CA ALA A 229 15.11 -1.38 4.02
C ALA A 229 14.51 -1.26 2.60
N ALA A 230 13.19 -1.27 2.46
CA ALA A 230 12.52 -1.14 1.17
C ALA A 230 12.70 0.26 0.54
N VAL A 231 12.67 1.32 1.35
CA VAL A 231 12.97 2.69 0.92
C VAL A 231 14.43 2.80 0.45
N GLY A 232 15.37 2.22 1.19
CA GLY A 232 16.78 2.12 0.79
C GLY A 232 16.95 1.37 -0.53
N HIS A 233 16.29 0.21 -0.64
CA HIS A 233 16.30 -0.61 -1.85
C HIS A 233 15.73 0.15 -3.07
N TYR A 234 14.65 0.92 -2.90
CA TYR A 234 14.06 1.73 -3.97
C TYR A 234 15.08 2.69 -4.62
N ALA A 235 15.96 3.29 -3.80
CA ALA A 235 16.98 4.23 -4.27
C ALA A 235 17.92 3.62 -5.33
N TYR A 236 18.08 2.30 -5.37
CA TYR A 236 18.99 1.63 -6.31
C TYR A 236 18.26 0.93 -7.46
N TRP A 237 17.05 0.42 -7.21
CA TRP A 237 16.42 -0.55 -8.10
C TRP A 237 15.21 -0.02 -8.87
N ALA A 238 14.69 1.16 -8.52
CA ALA A 238 13.43 1.67 -9.08
C ALA A 238 13.46 2.04 -10.57
N HIS A 239 14.63 2.18 -11.20
CA HIS A 239 14.79 2.83 -12.51
C HIS A 239 14.13 2.13 -13.72
N ARG A 240 13.58 0.92 -13.57
CA ARG A 240 12.82 0.22 -14.63
C ARG A 240 11.32 0.14 -14.35
N ASN A 241 10.93 -0.09 -13.10
CA ASN A 241 9.54 -0.24 -12.68
C ASN A 241 9.25 0.64 -11.46
N PRO A 242 9.40 1.98 -11.59
CA PRO A 242 9.38 2.88 -10.43
C PRO A 242 8.03 2.91 -9.74
N VAL A 243 6.93 2.77 -10.49
CA VAL A 243 5.56 2.70 -9.98
C VAL A 243 5.39 1.43 -9.14
N MET A 244 5.73 0.26 -9.68
CA MET A 244 5.50 -1.01 -8.97
C MET A 244 6.39 -1.16 -7.73
N LEU A 245 7.63 -0.66 -7.76
CA LEU A 245 8.57 -0.84 -6.66
C LEU A 245 8.24 0.01 -5.42
N VAL A 246 7.39 1.05 -5.51
CA VAL A 246 6.96 1.76 -4.29
C VAL A 246 6.20 0.84 -3.34
N HIS A 247 5.53 -0.18 -3.89
CA HIS A 247 4.69 -1.10 -3.13
C HIS A 247 5.48 -1.93 -2.12
N ALA A 248 6.78 -2.17 -2.39
CA ALA A 248 7.66 -2.86 -1.45
C ALA A 248 7.84 -2.08 -0.13
N ALA A 249 7.65 -0.75 -0.12
CA ALA A 249 7.71 0.06 1.09
C ALA A 249 6.32 0.46 1.61
N THR A 250 5.37 0.75 0.73
CA THR A 250 4.02 1.20 1.15
C THR A 250 3.20 0.05 1.75
N ALA A 251 3.41 -1.21 1.33
CA ALA A 251 2.70 -2.36 1.89
C ALA A 251 3.06 -2.66 3.36
N PRO A 252 4.36 -2.80 3.74
CA PRO A 252 4.71 -2.98 5.15
C PRO A 252 4.36 -1.76 5.99
N ARG A 253 4.39 -0.55 5.42
CA ARG A 253 3.89 0.63 6.12
C ARG A 253 2.39 0.55 6.42
N ALA A 254 1.60 0.12 5.46
CA ALA A 254 0.16 -0.08 5.64
C ALA A 254 -0.14 -1.16 6.67
N ALA A 255 0.61 -2.26 6.69
CA ALA A 255 0.51 -3.26 7.74
C ALA A 255 0.77 -2.65 9.14
N ALA A 256 1.77 -1.78 9.27
CA ALA A 256 2.08 -1.07 10.51
C ALA A 256 0.94 -0.12 10.96
N LEU A 257 0.24 0.51 10.02
CA LEU A 257 -0.92 1.38 10.31
C LEU A 257 -2.07 0.62 11.00
N VAL A 258 -2.20 -0.67 10.73
CA VAL A 258 -3.33 -1.47 11.20
C VAL A 258 -3.10 -2.06 12.60
N LEU A 259 -1.84 -2.25 13.02
CA LEU A 259 -1.51 -2.90 14.30
C LEU A 259 -2.25 -2.35 15.53
N PRO A 260 -2.43 -1.02 15.71
CA PRO A 260 -3.14 -0.49 16.88
C PRO A 260 -4.62 -0.88 16.95
N ALA A 261 -5.20 -1.37 15.84
CA ALA A 261 -6.57 -1.88 15.77
C ALA A 261 -6.67 -3.41 15.82
N LEU A 262 -5.55 -4.12 15.88
CA LEU A 262 -5.51 -5.58 15.90
C LEU A 262 -5.05 -6.12 17.26
N PRO A 263 -5.61 -7.26 17.72
CA PRO A 263 -5.04 -8.00 18.83
C PRO A 263 -3.65 -8.55 18.47
N THR A 264 -2.78 -8.66 19.49
CA THR A 264 -1.34 -8.92 19.34
C THR A 264 -1.01 -10.30 18.76
N ASP A 265 -1.92 -11.26 18.89
CA ASP A 265 -1.81 -12.60 18.29
C ASP A 265 -1.84 -12.57 16.75
N LEU A 266 -2.42 -11.53 16.15
CA LEU A 266 -2.43 -11.32 14.70
C LEU A 266 -1.20 -10.56 14.18
N TRP A 267 -0.32 -10.04 15.05
CA TRP A 267 0.79 -9.18 14.62
C TRP A 267 1.88 -9.96 13.86
N ALA A 268 2.24 -11.16 14.33
CA ALA A 268 3.29 -11.94 13.69
C ALA A 268 2.92 -12.34 12.25
N GLN A 269 1.69 -12.81 12.01
CA GLN A 269 1.22 -13.12 10.65
C GLN A 269 1.15 -11.87 9.75
N THR A 270 0.89 -10.70 10.34
CA THR A 270 0.83 -9.42 9.63
C THR A 270 2.22 -9.03 9.12
N HIS A 271 3.23 -9.17 9.98
CA HIS A 271 4.63 -8.98 9.60
C HIS A 271 5.07 -9.94 8.50
N ASP A 272 4.81 -11.24 8.67
CA ASP A 272 5.24 -12.26 7.71
C ASP A 272 4.62 -12.04 6.32
N ALA A 273 3.34 -11.66 6.26
CA ALA A 273 2.67 -11.31 5.01
C ALA A 273 3.24 -10.03 4.38
N ALA A 274 3.53 -9.00 5.18
CA ALA A 274 4.14 -7.77 4.71
C ALA A 274 5.56 -8.00 4.15
N TRP A 275 6.35 -8.84 4.82
CA TRP A 275 7.65 -9.31 4.33
C TRP A 275 7.52 -10.03 2.98
N ALA A 276 6.67 -11.05 2.92
CA ALA A 276 6.48 -11.85 1.72
C ALA A 276 5.99 -10.98 0.53
N ALA A 277 5.10 -10.01 0.78
CA ALA A 277 4.66 -9.06 -0.23
C ALA A 277 5.81 -8.17 -0.74
N SER A 278 6.63 -7.62 0.17
CA SER A 278 7.78 -6.77 -0.17
C SER A 278 8.85 -7.53 -0.97
N ALA A 279 9.13 -8.77 -0.56
CA ALA A 279 9.99 -9.69 -1.28
C ALA A 279 9.43 -10.00 -2.67
N SER A 280 8.13 -10.29 -2.80
CA SER A 280 7.49 -10.61 -4.08
C SER A 280 7.55 -9.46 -5.07
N ILE A 281 7.24 -8.24 -4.63
CA ILE A 281 7.33 -7.03 -5.47
C ILE A 281 8.78 -6.80 -5.90
N SER A 282 9.73 -6.95 -4.98
CA SER A 282 11.16 -6.82 -5.28
C SER A 282 11.61 -7.85 -6.30
N ALA A 283 11.24 -9.12 -6.11
CA ALA A 283 11.55 -10.21 -7.02
C ALA A 283 11.01 -9.94 -8.43
N ALA A 284 9.73 -9.58 -8.51
CA ALA A 284 9.00 -9.40 -9.76
C ALA A 284 9.46 -8.18 -10.56
N TYR A 285 9.91 -7.11 -9.90
CA TYR A 285 10.09 -5.82 -10.58
C TYR A 285 11.49 -5.23 -10.52
N ARG A 286 12.40 -5.77 -9.68
CA ARG A 286 13.78 -5.29 -9.64
C ARG A 286 14.52 -5.64 -10.94
N PRO A 287 15.26 -4.69 -11.53
CA PRO A 287 16.14 -4.97 -12.66
C PRO A 287 17.37 -5.79 -12.24
N THR A 288 18.14 -6.28 -13.22
CA THR A 288 19.32 -7.12 -12.99
C THR A 288 20.56 -6.36 -12.51
N GLY A 289 20.59 -5.03 -12.66
CA GLY A 289 21.71 -4.19 -12.21
C GLY A 289 21.23 -3.00 -11.40
N ALA A 290 21.94 -2.68 -10.31
CA ALA A 290 21.64 -1.53 -9.48
C ALA A 290 22.01 -0.23 -10.20
N ARG A 291 21.19 0.81 -10.04
CA ARG A 291 21.53 2.17 -10.46
C ARG A 291 21.17 3.14 -9.34
N PRO A 292 22.16 3.58 -8.54
CA PRO A 292 21.92 4.47 -7.41
C PRO A 292 21.17 5.74 -7.79
N ALA A 293 20.34 6.23 -6.88
CA ALA A 293 19.73 7.54 -6.92
C ALA A 293 20.83 8.58 -7.15
N THR A 294 20.61 9.52 -8.07
CA THR A 294 21.49 10.68 -8.17
C THR A 294 20.99 11.74 -7.20
N PRO A 295 21.71 12.05 -6.10
CA PRO A 295 21.26 13.07 -5.18
C PRO A 295 21.20 14.43 -5.89
N GLY A 296 20.08 15.14 -5.76
CA GLY A 296 19.94 16.55 -6.15
C GLY A 296 20.45 16.92 -7.55
N ARG A 297 19.62 16.77 -8.60
CA ARG A 297 19.90 17.42 -9.89
C ARG A 297 20.10 18.93 -9.68
N GLY A 298 21.29 19.45 -10.02
CA GLY A 298 21.64 20.87 -9.94
C GLY A 298 22.24 21.33 -8.61
N GLY A 299 22.76 20.43 -7.76
CA GLY A 299 23.56 20.80 -6.59
C GLY A 299 22.81 21.42 -5.40
N ARG A 300 21.47 21.43 -5.44
CA ARG A 300 20.63 21.86 -4.30
C ARG A 300 20.42 20.71 -3.32
N LEU A 301 20.61 21.00 -2.03
CA LEU A 301 20.34 20.08 -0.93
C LEU A 301 18.88 19.59 -0.97
N LEU A 302 18.68 18.29 -0.75
CA LEU A 302 17.34 17.73 -0.57
C LEU A 302 16.88 17.99 0.86
N THR A 303 15.69 18.58 1.01
CA THR A 303 14.99 18.73 2.29
C THR A 303 13.65 18.00 2.22
N PRO A 304 13.06 17.62 3.37
CA PRO A 304 11.70 17.11 3.44
C PRO A 304 10.72 17.89 2.58
N GLU A 305 10.64 19.20 2.75
CA GLU A 305 9.67 20.06 2.06
C GLU A 305 9.87 20.03 0.56
N ARG A 306 11.14 20.08 0.11
CA ARG A 306 11.48 20.04 -1.31
C ARG A 306 11.07 18.72 -1.95
N VAL A 307 11.27 17.59 -1.27
CA VAL A 307 10.87 16.26 -1.78
C VAL A 307 9.35 16.14 -1.83
N THR A 308 8.65 16.67 -0.82
CA THR A 308 7.18 16.80 -0.85
C THR A 308 6.70 17.60 -2.06
N ASP A 309 7.26 18.79 -2.30
CA ASP A 309 6.88 19.64 -3.43
C ASP A 309 7.13 18.95 -4.77
N MET A 310 8.23 18.21 -4.89
CA MET A 310 8.52 17.41 -6.08
C MET A 310 7.45 16.34 -6.32
N ALA A 311 7.00 15.63 -5.28
CA ALA A 311 5.96 14.61 -5.40
C ALA A 311 4.58 15.21 -5.73
N VAL A 312 4.20 16.32 -5.10
CA VAL A 312 2.94 17.01 -5.41
C VAL A 312 2.93 17.48 -6.86
N ALA A 313 4.07 17.98 -7.36
CA ALA A 313 4.20 18.45 -8.73
C ALA A 313 4.08 17.35 -9.80
N THR A 314 4.21 16.07 -9.46
CA THR A 314 3.98 14.98 -10.43
C THR A 314 2.50 14.73 -10.72
N ASP A 315 1.61 15.19 -9.84
CA ASP A 315 0.18 14.83 -9.84
C ASP A 315 -0.04 13.30 -9.82
N ASP A 316 0.94 12.53 -9.32
CA ASP A 316 0.92 11.07 -9.31
C ASP A 316 0.78 10.50 -7.90
N GLU A 317 -0.30 9.74 -7.73
CA GLU A 317 -0.69 9.02 -6.53
C GLU A 317 0.40 8.12 -5.93
N HIS A 318 1.27 7.51 -6.75
CA HIS A 318 2.32 6.62 -6.28
C HIS A 318 3.48 7.42 -5.68
N ALA A 319 3.88 8.50 -6.36
CA ALA A 319 4.94 9.38 -5.89
C ALA A 319 4.55 10.03 -4.56
N ILE A 320 3.31 10.53 -4.44
CA ILE A 320 2.78 11.14 -3.22
C ILE A 320 2.84 10.16 -2.04
N LYS A 321 2.24 8.98 -2.18
CA LYS A 321 2.23 7.96 -1.10
C LYS A 321 3.64 7.49 -0.74
N PHE A 322 4.51 7.30 -1.73
CA PHE A 322 5.88 6.86 -1.44
C PHE A 322 6.69 7.93 -0.72
N VAL A 323 6.51 9.21 -1.07
CA VAL A 323 7.21 10.29 -0.36
C VAL A 323 6.74 10.42 1.08
N GLU A 324 5.46 10.20 1.40
CA GLU A 324 5.00 10.09 2.79
C GLU A 324 5.82 9.04 3.57
N VAL A 325 5.93 7.83 3.01
CA VAL A 325 6.69 6.71 3.61
C VAL A 325 8.18 7.04 3.73
N ALA A 326 8.76 7.67 2.71
CA ALA A 326 10.16 8.09 2.73
C ALA A 326 10.43 9.16 3.80
N GLN A 327 9.49 10.07 4.06
CA GLN A 327 9.63 11.08 5.12
C GLN A 327 9.63 10.45 6.51
N GLU A 328 8.79 9.45 6.74
CA GLU A 328 8.83 8.65 7.98
C GLU A 328 10.17 7.93 8.14
N SER A 329 10.66 7.31 7.07
CA SER A 329 11.97 6.64 7.04
C SER A 329 13.13 7.63 7.31
N HIS A 330 13.06 8.82 6.74
CA HIS A 330 14.02 9.88 6.99
C HIS A 330 14.02 10.31 8.47
N ARG A 331 12.84 10.45 9.09
CA ARG A 331 12.72 10.78 10.53
C ARG A 331 13.30 9.69 11.43
N ARG A 332 13.28 8.42 11.00
CA ARG A 332 13.97 7.30 11.66
C ARG A 332 15.49 7.27 11.40
N GLY A 333 16.01 8.18 10.58
CA GLY A 333 17.44 8.33 10.32
C GLY A 333 17.96 7.63 9.07
N ASN A 334 17.10 7.12 8.18
CA ASN A 334 17.53 6.50 6.94
C ASN A 334 18.17 7.54 5.99
N PRO A 335 19.49 7.43 5.69
CA PRO A 335 20.19 8.42 4.88
C PRO A 335 19.78 8.40 3.40
N ALA A 336 19.22 7.30 2.90
CA ALA A 336 18.79 7.17 1.51
C ALA A 336 17.38 7.75 1.25
N ALA A 337 16.60 8.01 2.30
CA ALA A 337 15.17 8.21 2.18
C ALA A 337 14.76 9.44 1.35
N LEU A 338 15.39 10.60 1.57
CA LEU A 338 15.10 11.80 0.77
C LEU A 338 15.52 11.64 -0.69
N ALA A 339 16.63 10.93 -0.94
CA ALA A 339 17.07 10.63 -2.30
C ALA A 339 16.11 9.67 -3.01
N ALA A 340 15.62 8.64 -2.31
CA ALA A 340 14.62 7.71 -2.81
C ALA A 340 13.31 8.45 -3.15
N GLY A 341 12.83 9.32 -2.28
CA GLY A 341 11.62 10.13 -2.52
C GLY A 341 11.77 11.07 -3.72
N ALA A 342 12.90 11.78 -3.82
CA ALA A 342 13.20 12.62 -4.98
C ALA A 342 13.29 11.83 -6.28
N GLN A 343 13.87 10.63 -6.23
CA GLN A 343 13.95 9.71 -7.37
C GLN A 343 12.58 9.19 -7.78
N ALA A 344 11.70 8.85 -6.84
CA ALA A 344 10.33 8.44 -7.12
C ALA A 344 9.59 9.55 -7.88
N ALA A 345 9.65 10.79 -7.38
CA ALA A 345 9.05 11.93 -8.06
C ALA A 345 9.61 12.12 -9.49
N ALA A 346 10.93 12.00 -9.67
CA ALA A 346 11.56 12.16 -10.98
C ALA A 346 11.22 11.04 -11.98
N LEU A 347 11.23 9.78 -11.54
CA LEU A 347 10.99 8.62 -12.41
C LEU A 347 9.51 8.45 -12.75
N ILE A 348 8.61 8.75 -11.81
CA ILE A 348 7.17 8.60 -12.01
C ILE A 348 6.61 9.82 -12.74
N GLY A 349 7.06 11.04 -12.40
CA GLY A 349 6.57 12.27 -13.03
C GLY A 349 6.98 12.47 -14.49
N THR A 350 7.99 11.73 -15.00
CA THR A 350 8.43 11.82 -16.41
C THR A 350 7.70 10.85 -17.34
N GLY A 351 6.85 9.98 -16.80
CA GLY A 351 6.11 8.96 -17.57
C GLY A 351 4.72 9.38 -18.05
N ARG A 352 4.36 10.67 -17.94
CA ARG A 352 3.08 11.22 -18.40
C ARG A 352 3.25 12.12 -19.62
#